data_AF-A0A0M8PER7-F1
#
_entry.id   AF-A0A0M8PER7-F1
#
_cell.length_a   1.000
_cell.length_b   1.000
_cell.length_c   1.000
_cell.angle_alpha   90.00
_cell.angle_beta   90.00
_cell.angle_gamma   90.00
#
_symmetry.space_group_name_H-M   'P 1'
#
loop_
_entity.id
_entity.type
_entity.pdbx_description
1 polymer ?
#
loop_
_entity_poly.entity_id
_entity_poly.type
_entity_poly.pdbx_seq_one_letter_code
_entity_poly.pdbx_strand_id
1 'polypeptide(L)'
;MANIFRRLLRSIKSRRETAVTPAELEELSRAIDASLKFQMEFQIWLAGHNAMLAHINSTNPTLGIPPFQSDSHSLSDIPRTISPTGITPTSINDIWLCAYSGSLLVDAEERWKRDEPELAMELASQVISHNPFLCELDEMRCRLFIAAVQHSLCQYEDSMATLETVVQINTCYTVLNNPESSIIAGITHFIKGMNLMKFERFPEAYTSLTRALHVPGYSEKICEVQRQAVIGFTCIEAAEFDHSPEASTHALLDWEDSELVNTNNP
;
A
#
# COMPACT_ATOMS: atom_id res chain seq x y z
N MET A 1 11.38 19.01 -3.16
CA MET A 1 10.59 20.14 -3.73
C MET A 1 11.13 21.51 -3.35
N ALA A 2 11.12 21.93 -2.07
CA ALA A 2 11.56 23.28 -1.67
C ALA A 2 13.03 23.61 -1.99
N ASN A 3 13.93 22.62 -2.04
CA ASN A 3 15.35 22.81 -2.38
C ASN A 3 15.61 23.00 -3.88
N ILE A 4 14.79 22.42 -4.76
CA ILE A 4 14.90 22.61 -6.22
C ILE A 4 14.37 24.00 -6.58
N PHE A 5 13.18 24.36 -6.07
CA PHE A 5 12.65 25.72 -6.21
C PHE A 5 13.57 26.79 -5.59
N ARG A 6 14.19 26.54 -4.43
CA ARG A 6 15.18 27.47 -3.85
C ARG A 6 16.47 27.57 -4.66
N ARG A 7 16.97 26.47 -5.25
CA ARG A 7 18.12 26.50 -6.17
C ARG A 7 17.79 27.26 -7.45
N LEU A 8 16.60 27.05 -8.01
CA LEU A 8 16.08 27.78 -9.17
C LEU A 8 15.89 29.27 -8.89
N LEU A 9 15.25 29.63 -7.77
CA LEU A 9 15.11 31.02 -7.35
C LEU A 9 16.46 31.69 -7.08
N ARG A 10 17.43 31.00 -6.49
CA ARG A 10 18.79 31.55 -6.31
C ARG A 10 19.53 31.71 -7.64
N SER A 11 19.40 30.75 -8.55
CA SER A 11 19.96 30.82 -9.91
C SER A 11 19.39 32.01 -10.69
N ILE A 12 18.07 32.17 -10.69
CA ILE A 12 17.36 33.27 -11.38
C ILE A 12 17.71 34.63 -10.75
N LYS A 13 17.81 34.70 -9.42
CA LYS A 13 18.14 35.96 -8.70
C LYS A 13 19.63 36.34 -8.83
N SER A 14 20.52 35.35 -9.02
CA SER A 14 21.95 35.55 -9.26
C SER A 14 22.29 35.93 -10.70
N ARG A 15 21.38 35.70 -11.67
CA ARG A 15 21.67 35.78 -13.12
C ARG A 15 21.01 36.94 -13.84
N ARG A 16 20.46 37.91 -13.11
CA ARG A 16 19.91 39.14 -13.69
C ARG A 16 20.94 40.00 -14.46
N GLU A 17 22.21 39.59 -14.49
CA GLU A 17 23.32 40.30 -15.15
C GLU A 17 24.00 39.54 -16.31
N THR A 18 23.56 38.33 -16.68
CA THR A 18 24.17 37.56 -17.80
C THR A 18 23.11 36.93 -18.69
N ALA A 19 23.31 37.05 -20.00
CA ALA A 19 22.41 36.49 -21.03
C ALA A 19 22.22 34.98 -20.84
N VAL A 20 20.97 34.56 -20.65
CA VAL A 20 20.57 33.15 -20.51
C VAL A 20 20.88 32.43 -21.81
N THR A 21 21.59 31.30 -21.72
CA THR A 21 21.96 30.52 -22.91
C THR A 21 20.79 29.66 -23.40
N PRO A 22 20.71 29.32 -24.71
CA PRO A 22 19.64 28.47 -25.25
C PRO A 22 19.52 27.11 -24.55
N ALA A 23 20.64 26.51 -24.13
CA ALA A 23 20.67 25.24 -23.41
C ALA A 23 20.00 25.32 -22.02
N GLU A 24 20.13 26.45 -21.33
CA GLU A 24 19.50 26.69 -20.02
C GLU A 24 17.99 26.93 -20.16
N LEU A 25 17.57 27.50 -21.29
CA LEU A 25 16.15 27.65 -21.62
C LEU A 25 15.49 26.29 -21.88
N GLU A 26 16.18 25.40 -22.58
CA GLU A 26 15.72 24.03 -22.88
C GLU A 26 15.69 23.14 -21.63
N GLU A 27 16.67 23.27 -20.73
CA GLU A 27 16.64 22.60 -19.42
C GLU A 27 15.49 23.10 -18.55
N LEU A 28 15.21 24.41 -18.56
CA LEU A 28 14.07 25.00 -17.85
C LEU A 28 12.74 24.51 -18.43
N SER A 29 12.61 24.44 -19.76
CA SER A 29 11.40 23.92 -20.42
C SER A 29 11.15 22.47 -20.01
N ARG A 30 12.18 21.60 -20.08
CA ARG A 30 12.07 20.20 -19.64
C ARG A 30 11.69 20.08 -18.17
N ALA A 31 12.24 20.94 -17.31
CA ALA A 31 11.89 20.95 -15.89
C ALA A 31 10.44 21.40 -15.62
N ILE A 32 9.93 22.37 -16.39
CA ILE A 32 8.53 22.81 -16.31
C ILE A 32 7.60 21.70 -16.79
N ASP A 33 7.89 21.07 -17.92
CA ASP A 33 7.08 19.97 -18.46
C ASP A 33 7.04 18.77 -17.51
N ALA A 34 8.18 18.42 -16.92
CA ALA A 34 8.25 17.38 -15.89
C ALA A 34 7.43 17.75 -14.64
N SER A 35 7.45 19.02 -14.23
CA SER A 35 6.67 19.50 -13.09
C SER A 35 5.17 19.50 -13.36
N LEU A 36 4.75 19.90 -14.57
CA LEU A 36 3.34 19.87 -14.99
C LEU A 36 2.82 18.43 -15.08
N LYS A 37 3.63 17.53 -15.65
CA LYS A 37 3.31 16.09 -15.69
C LYS A 37 3.13 15.52 -14.29
N PHE A 38 4.08 15.80 -13.38
CA PHE A 38 3.98 15.38 -11.99
C PHE A 38 2.72 15.93 -11.29
N GLN A 39 2.40 17.20 -11.52
CA GLN A 39 1.19 17.81 -10.94
C GLN A 39 -0.08 17.11 -11.44
N MET A 40 -0.16 16.81 -12.74
CA MET A 40 -1.31 16.11 -13.32
C MET A 40 -1.44 14.69 -12.77
N GLU A 41 -0.34 13.93 -12.72
CA GLU A 41 -0.30 12.59 -12.12
C GLU A 41 -0.72 12.62 -10.64
N PHE A 42 -0.27 13.63 -9.89
CA PHE A 42 -0.64 13.81 -8.49
C PHE A 42 -2.13 14.14 -8.30
N GLN A 43 -2.71 14.97 -9.17
CA GLN A 43 -4.15 15.28 -9.13
C GLN A 43 -5.01 14.06 -9.46
N ILE A 44 -4.62 13.28 -10.46
CA ILE A 44 -5.29 12.01 -10.81
C ILE A 44 -5.24 11.05 -9.63
N TRP A 45 -4.05 10.90 -9.01
CA TRP A 45 -3.90 10.05 -7.84
C TRP A 45 -4.77 10.52 -6.66
N LEU A 46 -4.81 11.83 -6.37
CA LEU A 46 -5.67 12.38 -5.33
C LEU A 46 -7.16 12.14 -5.61
N ALA A 47 -7.60 12.29 -6.86
CA ALA A 47 -8.98 12.03 -7.25
C ALA A 47 -9.34 10.55 -7.03
N GLY A 48 -8.49 9.63 -7.49
CA GLY A 48 -8.66 8.19 -7.27
C GLY A 48 -8.67 7.82 -5.78
N HIS A 49 -7.78 8.43 -4.99
CA HIS A 49 -7.73 8.22 -3.56
C HIS A 49 -9.01 8.68 -2.86
N ASN A 50 -9.52 9.87 -3.20
CA ASN A 50 -10.78 10.39 -2.66
C ASN A 50 -11.97 9.52 -3.05
N ALA A 51 -12.03 9.04 -4.29
CA ALA A 51 -13.07 8.13 -4.76
C ALA A 51 -13.05 6.80 -3.99
N MET A 52 -11.87 6.21 -3.81
CA MET A 52 -11.71 4.99 -3.03
C MET A 52 -12.08 5.18 -1.56
N LEU A 53 -11.71 6.30 -0.92
CA LEU A 53 -12.15 6.61 0.45
C LEU A 53 -13.67 6.79 0.54
N ALA A 54 -14.29 7.46 -0.44
CA ALA A 54 -15.74 7.60 -0.50
C ALA A 54 -16.43 6.24 -0.65
N HIS A 55 -15.88 5.35 -1.49
CA HIS A 55 -16.34 3.97 -1.63
C HIS A 55 -16.26 3.20 -0.31
N ILE A 56 -15.12 3.24 0.38
CA ILE A 56 -14.97 2.53 1.66
C ILE A 56 -15.95 3.06 2.71
N ASN A 57 -16.11 4.38 2.79
CA ASN A 57 -17.02 5.01 3.76
C ASN A 57 -18.50 4.70 3.46
N SER A 58 -18.88 4.52 2.19
CA SER A 58 -20.25 4.15 1.82
C SER A 58 -20.55 2.67 2.14
N THR A 59 -19.57 1.79 1.92
CA THR A 59 -19.73 0.34 2.18
C THR A 59 -19.59 -0.02 3.67
N ASN A 60 -18.81 0.74 4.44
CA ASN A 60 -18.58 0.49 5.87
C ASN A 60 -18.55 1.81 6.69
N PRO A 61 -19.71 2.38 7.07
CA PRO A 61 -19.80 3.66 7.76
C PRO A 61 -19.17 3.68 9.17
N THR A 62 -18.85 2.51 9.75
CA THR A 62 -18.28 2.36 11.10
C THR A 62 -16.74 2.36 11.16
N LEU A 63 -16.05 2.28 10.01
CA LEU A 63 -14.59 2.27 9.96
C LEU A 63 -14.08 3.67 9.61
N GLY A 64 -13.94 4.53 10.62
CA GLY A 64 -13.22 5.79 10.47
C GLY A 64 -11.76 5.50 10.05
N ILE A 65 -11.48 5.61 8.76
CA ILE A 65 -10.11 5.54 8.24
C ILE A 65 -9.42 6.85 8.65
N PRO A 66 -8.32 6.81 9.42
CA PRO A 66 -7.59 8.03 9.69
C PRO A 66 -7.08 8.60 8.36
N PRO A 67 -7.22 9.92 8.12
CA PRO A 67 -6.78 10.54 6.89
C PRO A 67 -5.28 10.31 6.68
N PHE A 68 -4.89 10.19 5.40
CA PHE A 68 -3.50 10.09 4.95
C PHE A 68 -2.63 11.12 5.69
N GLN A 69 -1.79 10.68 6.63
CA GLN A 69 -0.87 11.57 7.30
C GLN A 69 0.24 11.92 6.30
N SER A 70 0.17 13.14 5.76
CA SER A 70 1.33 13.73 5.07
C SER A 70 2.49 13.79 6.04
N ASP A 71 3.64 13.26 5.62
CA ASP A 71 4.92 13.28 6.34
C ASP A 71 5.36 14.73 6.63
N SER A 72 4.83 15.31 7.70
CA SER A 72 5.29 16.59 8.25
C SER A 72 5.49 16.56 9.76
N HIS A 73 5.51 15.37 10.37
CA HIS A 73 5.96 15.22 11.74
C HIS A 73 7.43 14.79 11.75
N SER A 74 8.25 15.72 12.25
CA SER A 74 9.64 15.52 12.66
C SER A 74 9.87 14.12 13.23
N LEU A 75 10.56 13.28 12.46
CA LEU A 75 11.08 11.96 12.82
C LEU A 75 12.22 12.06 13.88
N SER A 76 12.16 13.01 14.81
CA SER A 76 13.29 13.31 15.70
C SER A 76 13.37 12.46 16.96
N ASP A 77 12.31 11.80 17.42
CA ASP A 77 12.35 11.16 18.74
C ASP A 77 11.55 9.85 18.82
N ILE A 78 11.68 8.98 17.81
CA ILE A 78 11.42 7.56 18.05
C ILE A 78 12.66 7.03 18.77
N PRO A 79 12.55 6.46 19.98
CA PRO A 79 13.71 5.87 20.64
C PRO A 79 14.29 4.86 19.66
N ARG A 80 15.56 5.04 19.30
CA ARG A 80 16.36 4.03 18.60
C ARG A 80 16.20 2.75 19.41
N THR A 81 15.26 1.90 19.02
CA THR A 81 15.13 0.55 19.52
C THR A 81 16.34 -0.18 18.96
N ILE A 82 17.39 -0.13 19.79
CA ILE A 82 18.48 -1.08 19.93
C ILE A 82 18.51 -2.05 18.75
N SER A 83 19.26 -1.71 17.72
CA SER A 83 19.61 -2.66 16.67
C SER A 83 20.31 -3.83 17.37
N PRO A 84 19.75 -5.05 17.40
CA PRO A 84 20.53 -6.21 17.76
C PRO A 84 21.45 -6.44 16.57
N THR A 85 22.68 -5.99 16.71
CA THR A 85 23.79 -6.35 15.82
C THR A 85 23.88 -7.87 15.76
N GLY A 86 23.29 -8.49 14.72
CA GLY A 86 23.52 -9.90 14.42
C GLY A 86 22.43 -10.67 13.69
N ILE A 87 21.16 -10.26 13.73
CA ILE A 87 20.07 -11.03 13.11
C ILE A 87 19.50 -10.26 11.92
N THR A 88 19.83 -10.70 10.71
CA THR A 88 19.14 -10.25 9.48
C THR A 88 17.70 -10.77 9.51
N PRO A 89 16.68 -9.89 9.48
CA PRO A 89 15.29 -10.33 9.40
C PRO A 89 15.07 -11.17 8.13
N THR A 90 14.28 -12.23 8.26
CA THR A 90 13.91 -13.05 7.11
C THR A 90 12.95 -12.27 6.23
N SER A 91 13.35 -12.07 4.97
CA SER A 91 12.53 -11.45 3.94
C SER A 91 12.00 -12.53 2.99
N ILE A 92 10.68 -12.54 2.79
CA ILE A 92 9.95 -13.44 1.91
C ILE A 92 9.14 -12.54 0.97
N ASN A 93 9.58 -12.35 -0.28
CA ASN A 93 8.91 -11.49 -1.27
C ASN A 93 8.44 -10.13 -0.70
N ASP A 94 9.40 -9.31 -0.25
CA ASP A 94 9.15 -8.00 0.40
C ASP A 94 8.40 -8.04 1.74
N ILE A 95 8.06 -9.22 2.27
CA ILE A 95 7.51 -9.38 3.62
C ILE A 95 8.68 -9.61 4.58
N TRP A 96 8.92 -8.67 5.49
CA TRP A 96 9.93 -8.76 6.56
C TRP A 96 9.32 -9.25 7.86
N LEU A 97 9.59 -10.51 8.20
CA LEU A 97 9.21 -11.04 9.49
C LEU A 97 10.18 -10.44 10.52
N CYS A 98 9.70 -9.58 11.42
CA CYS A 98 10.52 -8.96 12.46
C CYS A 98 11.17 -10.05 13.32
N ALA A 99 12.44 -10.36 13.02
CA ALA A 99 13.18 -11.46 13.60
C ALA A 99 13.69 -11.09 14.99
N TYR A 100 12.84 -11.30 15.98
CA TYR A 100 13.27 -11.68 17.34
C TYR A 100 13.04 -13.18 17.57
N SER A 101 12.99 -13.96 16.50
CA SER A 101 12.79 -15.42 16.55
C SER A 101 14.08 -16.10 17.00
N GLY A 102 14.38 -16.04 18.30
CA GLY A 102 15.41 -16.90 18.88
C GLY A 102 15.09 -18.36 18.55
N SER A 103 15.98 -19.05 17.85
CA SER A 103 16.00 -20.50 17.49
C SER A 103 14.76 -21.14 16.83
N LEU A 104 13.55 -20.57 16.92
CA LEU A 104 12.30 -21.27 16.66
C LEU A 104 12.07 -21.61 15.19
N LEU A 105 12.34 -20.64 14.31
CA LEU A 105 12.11 -20.77 12.87
C LEU A 105 13.41 -20.96 12.09
N VAL A 106 14.55 -21.15 12.76
CA VAL A 106 15.87 -21.17 12.10
C VAL A 106 15.93 -22.22 10.98
N ASP A 107 15.46 -23.43 11.25
CA ASP A 107 15.45 -24.51 10.25
C ASP A 107 14.49 -24.20 9.09
N ALA A 108 13.30 -23.67 9.39
CA ALA A 108 12.31 -23.29 8.38
C ALA A 108 12.83 -22.15 7.48
N GLU A 109 13.44 -21.12 8.08
CA GLU A 109 14.05 -20.00 7.37
C GLU A 109 15.25 -20.45 6.52
N GLU A 110 16.02 -21.42 6.98
CA GLU A 110 17.10 -22.01 6.20
C GLU A 110 16.56 -22.75 4.97
N ARG A 111 15.48 -23.52 5.11
CA ARG A 111 14.83 -24.18 3.95
C ARG A 111 14.25 -23.18 2.96
N TRP A 112 13.62 -22.11 3.46
CA TRP A 112 13.18 -21.00 2.60
C TRP A 112 14.34 -20.42 1.78
N LYS A 113 15.50 -20.16 2.41
CA LYS A 113 16.70 -19.64 1.73
C LYS A 113 17.29 -20.60 0.69
N ARG A 114 16.98 -21.89 0.77
CA ARG A 114 17.39 -22.92 -0.18
C ARG A 114 16.38 -23.15 -1.31
N ASP A 115 15.34 -22.31 -1.40
CA ASP A 115 14.25 -22.46 -2.37
C ASP A 115 13.46 -23.76 -2.17
N GLU A 116 13.28 -24.17 -0.90
CA GLU A 116 12.49 -25.34 -0.47
C GLU A 116 11.24 -24.88 0.32
N PRO A 117 10.26 -24.19 -0.30
CA PRO A 117 9.18 -23.53 0.41
C PRO A 117 8.19 -24.50 1.08
N GLU A 118 7.91 -25.66 0.48
CA GLU A 118 7.03 -26.67 1.07
C GLU A 118 7.63 -27.23 2.37
N LEU A 119 8.93 -27.54 2.35
CA LEU A 119 9.64 -28.04 3.52
C LEU A 119 9.79 -26.96 4.60
N ALA A 120 9.99 -25.70 4.20
CA ALA A 120 9.99 -24.57 5.12
C ALA A 120 8.65 -24.46 5.89
N MET A 121 7.52 -24.56 5.17
CA MET A 121 6.19 -24.56 5.78
C MET A 121 5.95 -25.79 6.66
N GLU A 122 6.42 -26.97 6.22
CA GLU A 122 6.32 -28.20 7.00
C GLU A 122 7.03 -28.04 8.35
N LEU A 123 8.28 -27.57 8.36
CA LEU A 123 9.05 -27.36 9.58
C LEU A 123 8.39 -26.33 10.51
N ALA A 124 7.89 -25.22 9.98
CA ALA A 124 7.16 -24.23 10.78
C ALA A 124 5.85 -24.82 11.36
N SER A 125 5.17 -25.68 10.61
CA SER A 125 3.96 -26.39 11.07
C SER A 125 4.27 -27.47 12.12
N GLN A 126 5.43 -28.12 12.00
CA GLN A 126 5.91 -29.07 12.99
C GLN A 126 6.18 -28.39 14.34
N VAL A 127 6.77 -27.18 14.34
CA VAL A 127 6.98 -26.40 15.56
C VAL A 127 5.65 -26.16 16.31
N ILE A 128 4.58 -25.83 15.58
CA ILE A 128 3.25 -25.62 16.17
C ILE A 128 2.68 -26.92 16.74
N SER A 129 2.77 -28.01 15.98
CA SER A 129 2.11 -29.28 16.35
C SER A 129 2.87 -30.12 17.38
N HIS A 130 4.21 -30.02 17.44
CA HIS A 130 5.05 -30.85 18.31
C HIS A 130 5.41 -30.18 19.63
N ASN A 131 5.14 -28.88 19.80
CA ASN A 131 5.44 -28.16 21.02
C ASN A 131 4.15 -27.81 21.79
N PRO A 132 3.71 -28.63 22.76
CA PRO A 132 2.50 -28.36 23.53
C PRO A 132 2.64 -27.17 24.49
N PHE A 133 3.85 -26.61 24.64
CA PHE A 133 4.14 -25.45 25.47
C PHE A 133 4.50 -24.22 24.64
N LEU A 134 4.22 -24.23 23.33
CA LEU A 134 4.43 -23.08 22.48
C LEU A 134 3.55 -21.93 22.95
N CYS A 135 4.15 -20.77 23.21
CA CYS A 135 3.37 -19.59 23.57
C CYS A 135 2.63 -19.05 22.34
N GLU A 136 1.53 -18.35 22.56
CA GLU A 136 0.66 -17.84 21.50
C GLU A 136 1.39 -16.85 20.58
N LEU A 137 2.33 -16.07 21.11
CA LEU A 137 3.18 -15.17 20.31
C LEU A 137 4.04 -15.95 19.33
N ASP A 138 4.62 -17.06 19.77
CA ASP A 138 5.46 -17.91 18.94
C ASP A 138 4.63 -18.69 17.92
N GLU A 139 3.44 -19.14 18.30
CA GLU A 139 2.49 -19.71 17.32
C GLU A 139 2.11 -18.68 16.25
N MET A 140 1.80 -17.44 16.62
CA MET A 140 1.51 -16.37 15.66
C MET A 140 2.69 -16.10 14.73
N ARG A 141 3.94 -16.12 15.23
CA ARG A 141 5.15 -15.98 14.40
C ARG A 141 5.28 -17.11 13.38
N CYS A 142 5.10 -18.36 13.80
CA CYS A 142 5.14 -19.52 12.90
C CYS A 142 4.05 -19.41 11.82
N ARG A 143 2.83 -19.04 12.21
CA ARG A 143 1.72 -18.86 11.26
C ARG A 143 1.95 -17.69 10.30
N LEU A 144 2.52 -16.57 10.76
CA LEU A 144 2.92 -15.47 9.88
C LEU A 144 3.96 -15.90 8.86
N PHE A 145 4.95 -16.70 9.28
CA PHE A 145 5.93 -17.29 8.37
C PHE A 145 5.26 -18.15 7.29
N ILE A 146 4.39 -19.07 7.71
CA ILE A 146 3.62 -19.93 6.78
C ILE A 146 2.80 -19.07 5.81
N ALA A 147 2.06 -18.08 6.30
CA ALA A 147 1.24 -17.21 5.46
C ALA A 147 2.06 -16.41 4.43
N ALA A 148 3.26 -15.98 4.80
CA ALA A 148 4.18 -15.29 3.90
C ALA A 148 4.71 -16.23 2.80
N VAL A 149 5.06 -17.48 3.15
CA VAL A 149 5.46 -18.49 2.16
C VAL A 149 4.28 -18.83 1.23
N GLN A 150 3.08 -19.03 1.77
CA GLN A 150 1.87 -19.25 0.97
C GLN A 150 1.61 -18.10 -0.02
N HIS A 151 1.76 -16.85 0.42
CA HIS A 151 1.68 -15.68 -0.47
C HIS A 151 2.72 -15.78 -1.60
N SER A 152 3.96 -16.15 -1.29
CA SER A 152 5.03 -16.29 -2.29
C SER A 152 4.74 -17.38 -3.34
N LEU A 153 4.01 -18.42 -2.95
CA LEU A 153 3.56 -19.53 -3.81
C LEU A 153 2.24 -19.25 -4.54
N CYS A 154 1.72 -18.02 -4.48
CA CYS A 154 0.41 -17.64 -5.00
C CYS A 154 -0.77 -18.40 -4.37
N GLN A 155 -0.60 -18.99 -3.19
CA GLN A 155 -1.64 -19.66 -2.40
C GLN A 155 -2.35 -18.62 -1.52
N TYR A 156 -3.00 -17.64 -2.15
CA TYR A 156 -3.52 -16.46 -1.45
C TYR A 156 -4.69 -16.78 -0.51
N GLU A 157 -5.54 -17.72 -0.88
CA GLU A 157 -6.68 -18.18 -0.07
C GLU A 157 -6.20 -18.90 1.20
N ASP A 158 -5.22 -19.79 1.07
CA ASP A 158 -4.62 -20.50 2.21
C ASP A 158 -3.87 -19.52 3.12
N SER A 159 -3.15 -18.56 2.52
CA SER A 159 -2.52 -17.45 3.24
C SER A 159 -3.57 -16.66 4.04
N MET A 160 -4.71 -16.31 3.45
CA MET A 160 -5.80 -15.62 4.13
C MET A 160 -6.37 -16.41 5.32
N ALA A 161 -6.62 -17.71 5.15
CA ALA A 161 -7.10 -18.58 6.23
C ALA A 161 -6.08 -18.66 7.39
N THR A 162 -4.79 -18.74 7.07
CA THR A 162 -3.72 -18.72 8.08
C THR A 162 -3.69 -17.39 8.84
N LEU A 163 -3.82 -16.25 8.13
CA LEU A 163 -3.85 -14.92 8.74
C LEU A 163 -5.09 -14.70 9.62
N GLU A 164 -6.25 -15.25 9.26
CA GLU A 164 -7.44 -15.20 10.12
C GLU A 164 -7.21 -15.89 11.46
N THR A 165 -6.50 -17.02 11.45
CA THR A 165 -6.10 -17.70 12.69
C THR A 165 -5.18 -16.81 13.54
N VAL A 166 -4.23 -16.10 12.91
CA VAL A 166 -3.37 -15.13 13.63
C VAL A 166 -4.19 -14.01 14.25
N VAL A 167 -5.19 -13.46 13.53
CA VAL A 167 -6.07 -12.42 14.07
C VAL A 167 -6.88 -12.93 15.27
N GLN A 168 -7.37 -14.17 15.22
CA GLN A 168 -8.11 -14.78 16.33
C GLN A 168 -7.23 -14.90 17.58
N ILE A 169 -6.02 -15.48 17.45
CA ILE A 169 -5.05 -15.59 18.55
C ILE A 169 -4.70 -14.20 19.10
N ASN A 170 -4.42 -13.25 18.20
CA ASN A 170 -4.07 -11.88 18.59
C ASN A 170 -5.20 -11.19 19.36
N THR A 171 -6.47 -11.40 18.96
CA THR A 171 -7.62 -10.81 19.66
C THR A 171 -7.76 -11.32 21.10
N CYS A 172 -7.39 -12.58 21.35
CA CYS A 172 -7.34 -13.12 22.70
C CYS A 172 -6.17 -12.52 23.52
N TYR A 173 -5.07 -12.13 22.86
CA TYR A 173 -3.83 -11.69 23.50
C TYR A 173 -3.67 -10.16 23.63
N THR A 174 -4.38 -9.37 22.82
CA THR A 174 -4.33 -7.90 22.84
C THR A 174 -4.74 -7.29 24.18
N VAL A 175 -5.51 -8.04 24.98
CA VAL A 175 -5.84 -7.70 26.38
C VAL A 175 -4.58 -7.46 27.24
N LEU A 176 -3.43 -8.03 26.85
CA LEU A 176 -2.18 -7.96 27.59
C LEU A 176 -1.25 -6.80 27.19
N ASN A 177 -1.65 -5.92 26.25
CA ASN A 177 -0.87 -4.75 25.80
C ASN A 177 0.59 -5.06 25.43
N ASN A 178 0.85 -6.20 24.78
CA ASN A 178 2.19 -6.58 24.35
C ASN A 178 2.58 -5.84 23.04
N PRO A 179 3.69 -5.08 23.02
CA PRO A 179 4.13 -4.37 21.81
C PRO A 179 4.45 -5.30 20.62
N GLU A 180 4.92 -6.53 20.88
CA GLU A 180 5.19 -7.52 19.83
C GLU A 180 3.92 -8.01 19.15
N SER A 181 2.83 -8.16 19.91
CA SER A 181 1.51 -8.50 19.37
C SER A 181 1.00 -7.42 18.41
N SER A 182 1.25 -6.14 18.70
CA SER A 182 0.92 -5.04 17.78
C SER A 182 1.72 -5.13 16.47
N ILE A 183 3.01 -5.46 16.55
CA ILE A 183 3.87 -5.62 15.36
C ILE A 183 3.38 -6.81 14.52
N ILE A 184 3.11 -7.95 15.16
CA ILE A 184 2.54 -9.14 14.52
C ILE A 184 1.23 -8.78 13.82
N ALA A 185 0.31 -8.12 14.51
CA ALA A 185 -0.97 -7.69 13.94
C ALA A 185 -0.80 -6.76 12.73
N GLY A 186 0.16 -5.83 12.79
CA GLY A 186 0.50 -4.97 11.68
C GLY A 186 1.05 -5.74 10.48
N ILE A 187 1.96 -6.70 10.69
CA ILE A 187 2.47 -7.59 9.62
C ILE A 187 1.34 -8.45 9.05
N THR A 188 0.44 -8.98 9.89
CA THR A 188 -0.75 -9.72 9.44
C THR A 188 -1.60 -8.88 8.50
N HIS A 189 -1.83 -7.61 8.84
CA HIS A 189 -2.56 -6.67 8.01
C HIS A 189 -1.84 -6.33 6.70
N PHE A 190 -0.51 -6.28 6.71
CA PHE A 190 0.29 -6.09 5.51
C PHE A 190 0.11 -7.26 4.54
N ILE A 191 0.34 -8.50 4.98
CA ILE A 191 0.21 -9.69 4.12
C ILE A 191 -1.23 -9.83 3.62
N LYS A 192 -2.23 -9.58 4.48
CA LYS A 192 -3.65 -9.55 4.08
C LYS A 192 -3.90 -8.51 2.98
N GLY A 193 -3.33 -7.32 3.11
CA GLY A 193 -3.40 -6.29 2.09
C GLY A 193 -2.81 -6.75 0.76
N MET A 194 -1.63 -7.37 0.81
CA MET A 194 -0.96 -7.94 -0.36
C MET A 194 -1.78 -9.05 -1.04
N ASN A 195 -2.44 -9.93 -0.27
CA ASN A 195 -3.34 -10.95 -0.81
C ASN A 195 -4.58 -10.32 -1.47
N LEU A 196 -5.19 -9.32 -0.82
CA LEU A 196 -6.36 -8.62 -1.36
C LEU A 196 -6.06 -7.87 -2.66
N MET A 197 -4.84 -7.35 -2.82
CA MET A 197 -4.37 -6.80 -4.09
C MET A 197 -4.42 -7.82 -5.24
N LYS A 198 -4.11 -9.09 -4.95
CA LYS A 198 -4.13 -10.18 -5.94
C LYS A 198 -5.54 -10.63 -6.30
N PHE A 199 -6.51 -10.42 -5.41
CA PHE A 199 -7.93 -10.60 -5.68
C PHE A 199 -8.60 -9.36 -6.28
N GLU A 200 -7.84 -8.31 -6.62
CA GLU A 200 -8.37 -7.03 -7.13
C GLU A 200 -9.38 -6.35 -6.19
N ARG A 201 -9.37 -6.73 -4.90
CA ARG A 201 -10.21 -6.14 -3.85
C ARG A 201 -9.55 -4.88 -3.29
N PHE A 202 -9.29 -3.90 -4.16
CA PHE A 202 -8.45 -2.75 -3.89
C PHE A 202 -8.88 -1.89 -2.68
N PRO A 203 -10.17 -1.57 -2.48
CA PRO A 203 -10.60 -0.78 -1.31
C PRO A 203 -10.28 -1.47 0.02
N GLU A 204 -10.43 -2.79 0.06
CA GLU A 204 -10.17 -3.61 1.25
C GLU A 204 -8.68 -3.80 1.47
N ALA A 205 -7.92 -4.00 0.38
CA ALA A 205 -6.46 -4.04 0.41
C ALA A 205 -5.92 -2.74 1.02
N TYR A 206 -6.39 -1.58 0.54
CA TYR A 206 -6.00 -0.27 1.05
C TYR A 206 -6.31 -0.11 2.56
N THR A 207 -7.50 -0.55 2.97
CA THR A 207 -7.92 -0.51 4.38
C THR A 207 -7.01 -1.39 5.25
N SER A 208 -6.70 -2.60 4.79
CA SER A 208 -5.78 -3.50 5.51
C SER A 208 -4.37 -2.92 5.59
N LEU A 209 -3.84 -2.37 4.49
CA LEU A 209 -2.53 -1.72 4.44
C LEU A 209 -2.43 -0.51 5.36
N THR A 210 -3.51 0.28 5.48
CA THR A 210 -3.57 1.43 6.41
C THR A 210 -3.35 0.98 7.85
N ARG A 211 -3.89 -0.19 8.23
CA ARG A 211 -3.69 -0.75 9.57
C ARG A 211 -2.26 -1.22 9.80
N ALA A 212 -1.48 -1.47 8.76
CA ALA A 212 -0.07 -1.85 8.87
C ALA A 212 0.90 -0.65 8.93
N LEU A 213 0.46 0.59 8.71
CA LEU A 213 1.34 1.76 8.58
C LEU A 213 2.25 2.02 9.78
N HIS A 214 1.83 1.58 10.97
CA HIS A 214 2.59 1.76 12.20
C HIS A 214 3.70 0.72 12.40
N VAL A 215 3.83 -0.27 11.50
CA VAL A 215 4.89 -1.29 11.59
C VAL A 215 6.24 -0.66 11.21
N PRO A 216 7.23 -0.70 12.13
CA PRO A 216 8.56 -0.16 11.83
C PRO A 216 9.20 -0.83 10.60
N GLY A 217 9.72 -0.03 9.67
CA GLY A 217 10.42 -0.53 8.48
C GLY A 217 9.53 -0.81 7.26
N TYR A 218 8.19 -0.74 7.40
CA TYR A 218 7.26 -1.06 6.32
C TYR A 218 6.61 0.16 5.66
N SER A 219 6.77 1.35 6.22
CA SER A 219 6.03 2.55 5.79
C SER A 219 6.17 2.86 4.30
N GLU A 220 7.38 2.84 3.76
CA GLU A 220 7.63 3.12 2.34
C GLU A 220 6.95 2.07 1.43
N LYS A 221 7.10 0.79 1.77
CA LYS A 221 6.49 -0.30 1.00
C LYS A 221 4.97 -0.26 1.07
N ILE A 222 4.40 0.00 2.24
CA ILE A 222 2.96 0.16 2.42
C ILE A 222 2.44 1.29 1.53
N CYS A 223 3.10 2.45 1.54
CA CYS A 223 2.73 3.58 0.69
C CYS A 223 2.81 3.25 -0.80
N GLU A 224 3.82 2.47 -1.22
CA GLU A 224 3.93 1.97 -2.59
C GLU A 224 2.71 1.10 -2.97
N VAL A 225 2.40 0.09 -2.15
CA VAL A 225 1.30 -0.84 -2.42
C VAL A 225 -0.06 -0.13 -2.35
N GLN A 226 -0.24 0.82 -1.42
CA GLN A 226 -1.44 1.66 -1.36
C GLN A 226 -1.63 2.49 -2.62
N ARG A 227 -0.54 3.03 -3.19
CA ARG A 227 -0.61 3.74 -4.48
C ARG A 227 -1.06 2.80 -5.60
N GLN A 228 -0.53 1.58 -5.64
CA GLN A 228 -0.96 0.57 -6.61
C GLN A 228 -2.44 0.20 -6.43
N ALA A 229 -2.94 0.12 -5.19
CA ALA A 229 -4.36 -0.12 -4.91
C ALA A 229 -5.25 0.98 -5.49
N VAL A 230 -4.88 2.25 -5.29
CA VAL A 230 -5.60 3.40 -5.86
C VAL A 230 -5.64 3.32 -7.38
N ILE A 231 -4.50 3.04 -8.02
CA ILE A 231 -4.41 2.93 -9.49
C ILE A 231 -5.30 1.78 -9.99
N GLY A 232 -5.20 0.60 -9.38
CA GLY A 232 -6.02 -0.56 -9.74
C GLY A 232 -7.51 -0.27 -9.62
N PHE A 233 -7.94 0.35 -8.52
CA PHE A 233 -9.33 0.77 -8.31
C PHE A 233 -9.81 1.71 -9.42
N THR A 234 -9.03 2.75 -9.73
CA THR A 234 -9.42 3.70 -10.81
C THR A 234 -9.51 3.06 -12.17
N CYS A 235 -8.69 2.05 -12.46
CA CYS A 235 -8.74 1.33 -13.74
C CYS A 235 -10.02 0.48 -13.86
N ILE A 236 -10.44 -0.19 -12.78
CA ILE A 236 -11.69 -0.97 -12.77
C ILE A 236 -12.89 -0.04 -12.95
N GLU A 237 -12.98 1.03 -12.16
CA GLU A 237 -14.10 1.99 -12.23
C GLU A 237 -14.21 2.64 -13.62
N ALA A 238 -13.07 2.97 -14.25
CA ALA A 238 -13.07 3.52 -15.61
C ALA A 238 -13.59 2.50 -16.65
N ALA A 239 -13.19 1.23 -16.52
CA ALA A 239 -13.66 0.17 -17.42
C ALA A 239 -15.17 -0.10 -17.26
N GLU A 240 -15.70 -0.03 -16.03
CA GLU A 240 -17.14 -0.19 -15.78
C GLU A 240 -17.96 0.96 -16.40
N PHE A 241 -17.41 2.18 -16.43
CA PHE A 241 -18.07 3.34 -17.03
C PHE A 241 -18.13 3.26 -18.57
N ASP A 242 -17.04 2.79 -19.21
CA ASP A 242 -16.95 2.64 -20.67
C ASP A 242 -17.86 1.52 -21.22
N HIS A 243 -18.31 0.59 -20.38
CA HIS A 243 -19.20 -0.51 -20.75
C HIS A 243 -20.68 -0.25 -20.48
N SER A 244 -21.07 0.94 -19.99
CA SER A 244 -22.49 1.29 -19.85
C SER A 244 -23.11 1.62 -21.22
N PRO A 245 -24.07 0.82 -21.74
CA PRO A 245 -24.75 1.11 -23.00
C PRO A 245 -25.66 2.35 -22.93
N GLU A 246 -25.85 2.91 -21.74
CA GLU A 246 -26.85 3.95 -21.46
C GLU A 246 -26.27 5.37 -21.65
N ALA A 247 -24.95 5.53 -21.66
CA ALA A 247 -24.32 6.85 -21.85
C ALA A 247 -24.18 7.27 -23.32
N SER A 248 -24.32 6.34 -24.28
CA SER A 248 -23.97 6.59 -25.69
C SER A 248 -25.15 6.87 -26.63
N THR A 249 -26.40 6.84 -26.18
CA THR A 249 -27.56 6.98 -27.08
C THR A 249 -28.49 8.16 -26.78
N HIS A 250 -28.38 8.82 -25.62
CA HIS A 250 -29.28 9.93 -25.29
C HIS A 250 -28.72 11.34 -25.55
N ALA A 251 -27.41 11.52 -25.73
CA ALA A 251 -26.82 12.84 -25.92
C ALA A 251 -26.80 13.36 -27.38
N LEU A 252 -27.21 12.54 -28.36
CA LEU A 252 -27.11 12.86 -29.79
C LEU A 252 -28.45 13.18 -30.47
N LEU A 253 -29.57 13.21 -29.74
CA LEU A 253 -30.91 13.45 -30.33
C LEU A 253 -31.56 14.78 -29.93
N ASP A 254 -31.00 15.56 -29.01
CA ASP A 254 -31.63 16.81 -28.53
C ASP A 254 -31.10 18.09 -29.19
N TRP A 255 -30.24 18.01 -30.21
CA TRP A 255 -29.62 19.19 -30.84
C TRP A 255 -30.24 19.63 -32.18
N GLU A 256 -31.11 18.84 -32.82
CA GLU A 256 -31.61 19.17 -34.17
C GLU A 256 -33.00 19.85 -34.23
N ASP A 257 -33.73 19.99 -33.11
CA ASP A 257 -35.13 20.50 -33.17
C ASP A 257 -35.35 21.96 -32.73
N SER A 258 -34.29 22.78 -32.53
CA SER A 258 -34.45 24.16 -32.03
C SER A 258 -34.37 25.30 -33.07
N GLU A 259 -34.23 25.02 -34.37
CA GLU A 259 -34.09 26.09 -35.38
C GLU A 259 -35.14 26.06 -36.51
N LEU A 260 -36.44 26.00 -36.23
CA LEU A 260 -37.45 26.24 -37.28
C LEU A 260 -38.77 26.87 -36.80
N VAL A 261 -38.77 28.01 -36.09
CA VAL A 261 -39.93 28.95 -36.16
C VAL A 261 -39.49 30.39 -35.90
N ASN A 262 -39.10 31.12 -36.96
CA ASN A 262 -39.51 32.52 -37.13
C ASN A 262 -39.06 33.06 -38.49
N THR A 263 -39.90 32.87 -39.51
CA THR A 263 -39.98 33.84 -40.60
C THR A 263 -41.40 33.90 -41.15
N ASN A 264 -41.94 35.11 -41.06
CA ASN A 264 -42.94 35.71 -41.93
C ASN A 264 -44.40 35.27 -41.76
N ASN A 265 -45.27 36.23 -41.43
CA ASN A 265 -45.98 36.93 -42.51
C ASN A 265 -46.69 38.22 -42.04
N PRO A 266 -47.03 39.11 -43.00
CA PRO A 266 -47.16 40.57 -42.84
C PRO A 266 -48.50 41.07 -42.30
#